data_AF-A0A959CW65-F1
#
_entry.id   AF-A0A959CW65-F1
#
_cell.length_a   1.000
_cell.length_b   1.000
_cell.length_c   1.000
_cell.angle_alpha   90.00
_cell.angle_beta   90.00
_cell.angle_gamma   90.00
#
_symmetry.space_group_name_H-M   'P 1'
#
loop_
_entity.id
_entity.type
_entity.pdbx_description
1 polymer ?
#
loop_
_entity_poly.entity_id
_entity_poly.type
_entity_poly.pdbx_seq_one_letter_code
_entity_poly.pdbx_strand_id
1 'polypeptide(L)'
;MIQENILQSIAESAGAPEAGFFIHHYSPQDKYYVFFIDDKAEVWMVSKPYATEHHCENARQRFREGQFLADVREEEQGFFAEFKTEGGKAAGWSPVYAEEAKAEESVRQVESGGVKAEVPHSPGNETGAGETSPPRHSFRLDFYQAGPKDPVRGRIEYSLTQESTAFQGMDMAAIRAFV
;
A
#
# COMPACT_ATOMS: atom_id res chain seq x y z
N MET A 1 -20.42 -12.33 -1.75
CA MET A 1 -20.37 -13.13 -0.50
C MET A 1 -19.19 -12.83 0.42
N ILE A 2 -17.90 -13.01 0.06
CA ILE A 2 -16.80 -12.71 1.02
C ILE A 2 -16.68 -11.21 1.30
N GLN A 3 -16.80 -10.37 0.27
CA GLN A 3 -16.67 -8.92 0.39
C GLN A 3 -17.82 -8.29 1.20
N GLU A 4 -19.04 -8.79 1.07
CA GLU A 4 -20.21 -8.34 1.84
C GLU A 4 -20.06 -8.59 3.34
N ASN A 5 -19.59 -9.78 3.74
CA ASN A 5 -19.34 -10.11 5.15
C ASN A 5 -18.24 -9.23 5.76
N ILE A 6 -17.22 -8.88 4.97
CA ILE A 6 -16.15 -7.98 5.41
C ILE A 6 -16.67 -6.54 5.55
N LEU A 7 -17.44 -6.05 4.57
CA LEU A 7 -18.05 -4.72 4.62
C LEU A 7 -18.98 -4.58 5.83
N GLN A 8 -19.80 -5.60 6.11
CA GLN A 8 -20.67 -5.62 7.27
C GLN A 8 -19.88 -5.62 8.59
N SER A 9 -18.85 -6.47 8.71
CA SER A 9 -17.95 -6.51 9.89
C SER A 9 -17.24 -5.17 10.11
N ILE A 10 -16.82 -4.50 9.03
CA ILE A 10 -16.22 -3.16 9.07
C ILE A 10 -17.23 -2.13 9.57
N ALA A 11 -18.43 -2.09 8.99
CA ALA A 11 -19.48 -1.15 9.39
C ALA A 11 -19.90 -1.32 10.86
N GLU A 12 -19.97 -2.56 11.36
CA GLU A 12 -20.24 -2.87 12.77
C GLU A 12 -19.09 -2.43 13.69
N SER A 13 -17.84 -2.53 13.23
CA SER A 13 -16.65 -2.13 13.99
C SER A 13 -16.36 -0.63 13.97
N ALA A 14 -16.90 0.09 12.99
CA ALA A 14 -16.56 1.48 12.74
C ALA A 14 -16.98 2.39 13.90
N GLY A 15 -18.16 2.24 14.52
CA GLY A 15 -18.67 3.29 15.42
C GLY A 15 -18.95 4.58 14.62
N ALA A 16 -19.02 5.75 15.25
CA ALA A 16 -19.16 7.05 14.56
C ALA A 16 -17.79 7.73 14.42
N PRO A 17 -17.03 7.52 13.34
CA PRO A 17 -15.62 7.88 13.29
C PRO A 17 -15.50 9.18 12.51
N GLU A 18 -14.43 9.92 12.78
CA GLU A 18 -13.99 10.93 11.83
C GLU A 18 -13.60 10.24 10.51
N ALA A 19 -13.92 10.88 9.38
CA ALA A 19 -13.57 10.36 8.06
C ALA A 19 -12.06 10.01 8.00
N GLY A 20 -11.72 8.84 7.46
CA GLY A 20 -10.32 8.42 7.47
C GLY A 20 -10.05 6.97 7.09
N PHE A 21 -8.76 6.64 7.09
CA PHE A 21 -8.27 5.28 6.86
C PHE A 21 -8.01 4.53 8.17
N PHE A 22 -8.56 3.32 8.25
CA PHE A 22 -8.52 2.46 9.43
C PHE A 22 -8.05 1.05 9.04
N ILE A 23 -7.63 0.28 10.05
CA ILE A 23 -7.26 -1.13 9.89
C ILE A 23 -8.32 -1.99 10.59
N HIS A 24 -8.80 -3.01 9.88
CA HIS A 24 -9.68 -4.02 10.42
C HIS A 24 -8.97 -5.38 10.40
N HIS A 25 -8.97 -6.09 11.53
CA HIS A 25 -8.57 -7.49 11.60
C HIS A 25 -9.82 -8.38 11.47
N TYR A 26 -9.93 -9.08 10.36
CA TYR A 26 -10.99 -10.05 10.14
C TYR A 26 -10.55 -11.41 10.68
N SER A 27 -10.87 -11.67 11.94
CA SER A 27 -10.48 -12.89 12.66
C SER A 27 -10.86 -14.21 11.95
N PRO A 28 -12.02 -14.35 11.25
CA PRO A 28 -12.37 -15.61 10.58
C PRO A 28 -11.37 -16.08 9.52
N GLN A 29 -10.59 -15.17 8.92
CA GLN A 29 -9.56 -15.51 7.93
C GLN A 29 -8.13 -15.19 8.39
N ASP A 30 -8.00 -14.64 9.60
CA ASP A 30 -6.77 -14.07 10.13
C ASP A 30 -6.08 -13.15 9.10
N LYS A 31 -6.86 -12.17 8.60
CA LYS A 31 -6.41 -11.17 7.62
C LYS A 31 -6.67 -9.77 8.11
N TYR A 32 -5.81 -8.86 7.68
CA TYR A 32 -5.91 -7.43 7.93
C TYR A 32 -6.33 -6.70 6.66
N TYR A 33 -7.17 -5.69 6.81
CA TYR A 33 -7.67 -4.86 5.72
C TYR A 33 -7.50 -3.40 6.10
N VAL A 34 -7.14 -2.58 5.12
CA VAL A 34 -7.30 -1.13 5.20
C VAL A 34 -8.68 -0.81 4.64
N PHE A 35 -9.40 0.09 5.28
CA PHE A 35 -10.63 0.62 4.73
C PHE A 35 -10.69 2.14 4.90
N PHE A 36 -11.40 2.80 4.00
CA PHE A 36 -11.72 4.22 4.08
C PHE A 36 -13.21 4.39 4.33
N ILE A 37 -13.54 5.22 5.32
CA ILE A 37 -14.91 5.63 5.65
C ILE A 37 -15.01 7.14 5.68
N ASP A 38 -16.19 7.65 5.39
CA ASP A 38 -16.52 9.07 5.56
C ASP A 38 -17.08 9.39 6.96
N ASP A 39 -17.49 10.63 7.15
CA ASP A 39 -18.09 11.17 8.37
C ASP A 39 -19.49 10.59 8.68
N LYS A 40 -20.08 9.86 7.74
CA LYS A 40 -21.35 9.13 7.87
C LYS A 40 -21.14 7.63 8.10
N ALA A 41 -19.88 7.20 8.28
CA ALA A 41 -19.48 5.81 8.37
C ALA A 41 -19.80 4.96 7.11
N GLU A 42 -19.93 5.59 5.93
CA GLU A 42 -20.05 4.88 4.65
C GLU A 42 -18.67 4.40 4.21
N VAL A 43 -18.55 3.11 3.87
CA VAL A 43 -17.29 2.51 3.42
C VAL A 43 -17.11 2.78 1.93
N TRP A 44 -16.04 3.48 1.58
CA TRP A 44 -15.75 3.87 0.20
C TRP A 44 -14.65 3.04 -0.44
N MET A 45 -13.80 2.37 0.37
CA MET A 45 -12.76 1.48 -0.13
C MET A 45 -12.39 0.43 0.91
N VAL A 46 -12.06 -0.78 0.44
CA VAL A 46 -11.45 -1.85 1.20
C VAL A 46 -10.26 -2.39 0.42
N SER A 47 -9.12 -2.54 1.09
CA SER A 47 -7.92 -3.08 0.49
C SER A 47 -8.04 -4.58 0.21
N LYS A 48 -7.07 -5.11 -0.54
CA LYS A 48 -6.79 -6.55 -0.52
C LYS A 48 -6.45 -7.05 0.90
N PRO A 49 -6.57 -8.36 1.17
CA PRO A 49 -6.17 -8.91 2.46
C PRO A 49 -4.65 -8.90 2.65
N TYR A 50 -4.23 -8.55 3.85
CA TYR A 50 -2.84 -8.65 4.33
C TYR A 50 -2.71 -9.74 5.39
N ALA A 51 -1.59 -10.45 5.38
CA ALA A 51 -1.32 -11.52 6.35
C ALA A 51 -0.86 -10.99 7.71
N THR A 52 -0.33 -9.77 7.77
CA THR A 52 0.21 -9.18 9.00
C THR A 52 -0.25 -7.73 9.13
N GLU A 53 -0.42 -7.27 10.36
CA GLU A 53 -0.77 -5.88 10.67
C GLU A 53 0.28 -4.91 10.11
N HIS A 54 1.58 -5.24 10.23
CA HIS A 54 2.67 -4.40 9.70
C HIS A 54 2.55 -4.13 8.20
N HIS A 55 2.20 -5.13 7.39
CA HIS A 55 1.99 -4.92 5.95
C HIS A 55 0.72 -4.10 5.67
N CYS A 56 -0.31 -4.26 6.50
CA CYS A 56 -1.54 -3.48 6.41
C CYS A 56 -1.29 -2.01 6.75
N GLU A 57 -0.47 -1.74 7.77
CA GLU A 57 -0.06 -0.38 8.18
C GLU A 57 0.73 0.33 7.07
N ASN A 58 1.68 -0.38 6.45
CA ASN A 58 2.40 0.17 5.29
C ASN A 58 1.44 0.49 4.13
N ALA A 59 0.41 -0.33 3.90
CA ALA A 59 -0.60 -0.06 2.89
C ALA A 59 -1.47 1.15 3.26
N ARG A 60 -1.88 1.27 4.53
CA ARG A 60 -2.64 2.40 5.06
C ARG A 60 -1.89 3.71 4.82
N GLN A 61 -0.59 3.73 5.11
CA GLN A 61 0.25 4.91 4.89
C GLN A 61 0.29 5.30 3.41
N ARG A 62 0.43 4.34 2.50
CA ARG A 62 0.40 4.61 1.04
C ARG A 62 -0.92 5.19 0.58
N PHE A 63 -2.05 4.69 1.10
CA PHE A 63 -3.36 5.25 0.80
C PHE A 63 -3.51 6.67 1.35
N ARG A 64 -3.03 6.93 2.57
CA ARG A 64 -2.99 8.29 3.14
C ARG A 64 -2.14 9.26 2.33
N GLU A 65 -1.04 8.78 1.75
CA GLU A 65 -0.12 9.56 0.91
C GLU A 65 -0.61 9.70 -0.54
N GLY A 66 -1.73 9.08 -0.93
CA GLY A 66 -2.22 9.12 -2.30
C GLY A 66 -1.38 8.32 -3.30
N GLN A 67 -0.58 7.35 -2.84
CA GLN A 67 0.29 6.51 -3.68
C GLN A 67 -0.48 5.36 -4.35
N PHE A 68 -1.53 5.71 -5.07
CA PHE A 68 -2.37 4.77 -5.82
C PHE A 68 -2.89 5.41 -7.10
N LEU A 69 -3.24 4.54 -8.04
CA LEU A 69 -4.04 4.87 -9.22
C LEU A 69 -5.43 4.28 -9.02
N ALA A 70 -6.46 4.89 -9.58
CA ALA A 70 -7.81 4.37 -9.51
C ALA A 70 -8.44 4.34 -10.91
N ASP A 71 -9.06 3.21 -11.26
CA ASP A 71 -9.86 3.07 -12.47
C ASP A 71 -11.29 2.67 -12.06
N VAL A 72 -12.29 3.22 -12.72
CA VAL A 72 -13.66 2.68 -12.63
C VAL A 72 -13.77 1.47 -13.57
N ARG A 73 -14.40 0.41 -13.06
CA ARG A 73 -14.62 -0.86 -13.76
C ARG A 73 -16.11 -1.20 -13.71
N GLU A 74 -16.60 -1.78 -14.79
CA GLU A 74 -17.94 -2.35 -14.88
C GLU A 74 -17.86 -3.87 -14.74
N GLU A 75 -18.79 -4.43 -13.98
CA GLU A 75 -19.04 -5.86 -13.85
C GLU A 75 -20.54 -6.15 -13.92
N GLU A 76 -20.92 -7.43 -13.96
CA GLU A 76 -22.32 -7.86 -14.14
C GLU A 76 -23.31 -7.25 -13.11
N GLN A 77 -22.80 -6.85 -11.95
CA GLN A 77 -23.61 -6.35 -10.81
C GLN A 77 -23.57 -4.82 -10.68
N GLY A 78 -22.79 -4.11 -11.50
CA GLY A 78 -22.65 -2.66 -11.46
C GLY A 78 -21.23 -2.17 -11.68
N PHE A 79 -20.90 -1.03 -11.08
CA PHE A 79 -19.65 -0.32 -11.22
C PHE A 79 -18.88 -0.28 -9.91
N PHE A 80 -17.56 -0.41 -9.96
CA PHE A 80 -16.69 -0.26 -8.80
C PHE A 80 -15.39 0.45 -9.18
N ALA A 81 -14.75 1.08 -8.21
CA ALA A 81 -13.41 1.61 -8.35
C ALA A 81 -12.38 0.54 -7.97
N GLU A 82 -11.43 0.27 -8.88
CA GLU A 82 -10.25 -0.55 -8.61
C GLU A 82 -9.06 0.36 -8.29
N PHE A 83 -8.57 0.27 -7.06
CA PHE A 83 -7.38 0.98 -6.61
C PHE A 83 -6.14 0.13 -6.84
N LYS A 84 -5.12 0.70 -7.47
CA LYS A 84 -3.88 0.02 -7.87
C LYS A 84 -2.66 0.72 -7.30
N THR A 85 -1.65 -0.07 -6.97
CA THR A 85 -0.30 0.47 -6.74
C THR A 85 0.30 1.02 -8.04
N GLU A 86 1.33 1.86 -7.97
CA GLU A 86 2.09 2.34 -9.14
C GLU A 86 2.57 1.21 -10.07
N GLY A 87 2.86 0.01 -9.51
CA GLY A 87 3.22 -1.18 -10.28
C GLY A 87 2.05 -1.89 -10.98
N GLY A 88 0.86 -1.27 -11.05
CA GLY A 88 -0.34 -1.78 -11.71
C GLY A 88 -1.08 -2.90 -10.98
N LYS A 89 -0.60 -3.34 -9.81
CA LYS A 89 -1.24 -4.39 -9.01
C LYS A 89 -2.40 -3.82 -8.21
N ALA A 90 -3.51 -4.57 -8.15
CA ALA A 90 -4.64 -4.25 -7.28
C ALA A 90 -4.19 -4.11 -5.81
N ALA A 91 -4.63 -3.00 -5.21
CA ALA A 91 -4.40 -2.60 -3.83
C ALA A 91 -5.71 -2.63 -3.02
N GLY A 92 -6.85 -2.33 -3.66
CA GLY A 92 -8.16 -2.34 -3.04
C GLY A 92 -9.29 -2.07 -4.03
N TRP A 93 -10.51 -2.08 -3.53
CA TRP A 93 -11.72 -1.88 -4.31
C TRP A 93 -12.75 -1.10 -3.50
N SER A 94 -13.59 -0.32 -4.18
CA SER A 94 -14.83 0.18 -3.58
C SER A 94 -15.88 -0.94 -3.48
N PRO A 95 -16.97 -0.73 -2.73
CA PRO A 95 -18.21 -1.45 -2.97
C PRO A 95 -18.65 -1.35 -4.44
N VAL A 96 -19.49 -2.30 -4.85
CA VAL A 96 -20.15 -2.28 -6.15
C VAL A 96 -21.37 -1.37 -6.04
N TYR A 97 -21.52 -0.47 -7.01
CA TYR A 97 -22.59 0.51 -7.08
C TYR A 97 -23.41 0.31 -8.36
N ALA A 98 -24.70 0.62 -8.31
CA ALA A 98 -25.56 0.55 -9.49
C ALA A 98 -25.19 1.58 -10.57
N GLU A 99 -24.55 2.69 -10.18
CA GLU A 99 -24.26 3.83 -11.04
C GLU A 99 -22.75 4.09 -11.10
N GLU A 100 -22.23 4.32 -12.32
CA GLU A 100 -20.83 4.67 -12.57
C GLU A 100 -20.42 5.93 -11.79
N ALA A 101 -21.30 6.93 -11.72
CA ALA A 101 -21.06 8.17 -10.99
C ALA A 101 -20.72 7.95 -9.51
N LYS A 102 -21.31 6.92 -8.87
CA LYS A 102 -21.02 6.59 -7.47
C LYS A 102 -19.68 5.86 -7.32
N ALA A 103 -19.26 5.08 -8.32
CA ALA A 103 -17.91 4.53 -8.38
C ALA A 103 -16.86 5.64 -8.55
N GLU A 104 -17.12 6.64 -9.40
CA GLU A 104 -16.26 7.82 -9.50
C GLU A 104 -16.22 8.63 -8.20
N GLU A 105 -17.35 8.79 -7.53
CA GLU A 105 -17.43 9.46 -6.23
C GLU A 105 -16.53 8.75 -5.20
N SER A 106 -16.52 7.41 -5.19
CA SER A 106 -15.64 6.66 -4.28
C SER A 106 -14.16 6.97 -4.48
N VAL A 107 -13.71 7.20 -5.72
CA VAL A 107 -12.35 7.64 -6.02
C VAL A 107 -12.10 9.01 -5.40
N ARG A 108 -13.00 9.96 -5.63
CA ARG A 108 -12.88 11.34 -5.08
C ARG A 108 -12.85 11.35 -3.56
N GLN A 109 -13.70 10.54 -2.92
CA GLN A 109 -13.77 10.43 -1.47
C GLN A 109 -12.44 9.91 -0.90
N VAL A 110 -11.92 8.82 -1.46
CA VAL A 110 -10.64 8.21 -1.02
C VAL A 110 -9.45 9.15 -1.30
N GLU A 111 -9.44 9.84 -2.43
CA GLU A 111 -8.43 10.87 -2.73
C GLU A 111 -8.49 12.06 -1.78
N SER A 112 -9.68 12.46 -1.34
CA SER A 112 -9.88 13.59 -0.42
C SER A 112 -9.53 13.22 1.03
N GLY A 113 -9.70 11.95 1.39
CA GLY A 113 -9.26 11.38 2.67
C GLY A 113 -7.76 11.09 2.73
N GLY A 114 -7.10 10.98 1.57
CA GLY A 114 -5.66 11.03 1.46
C GLY A 114 -5.19 12.45 1.76
N VAL A 115 -4.22 12.62 2.65
CA VAL A 115 -3.47 13.86 2.70
C VAL A 115 -2.73 13.92 1.38
N LYS A 116 -3.29 14.63 0.39
CA LYS A 116 -2.52 15.06 -0.77
C LYS A 116 -1.37 15.85 -0.19
N ALA A 117 -0.20 15.22 -0.07
CA ALA A 117 1.04 15.96 -0.05
C ALA A 117 0.96 16.79 -1.33
N GLU A 118 0.78 18.10 -1.18
CA GLU A 118 1.06 19.04 -2.25
C GLU A 118 2.45 18.66 -2.75
N VAL A 119 2.50 18.00 -3.92
CA VAL A 119 3.71 18.03 -4.72
C VAL A 119 3.92 19.52 -4.93
N PRO A 120 4.99 20.14 -4.39
CA PRO A 120 5.18 21.55 -4.57
C PRO A 120 5.35 21.77 -6.07
N HIS A 121 4.32 22.33 -6.70
CA HIS A 121 4.48 23.00 -7.98
C HIS A 121 5.30 24.25 -7.69
N SER A 122 6.63 24.11 -7.72
CA SER A 122 7.51 25.26 -7.85
C SER A 122 7.21 25.91 -9.19
N PRO A 123 6.82 27.20 -9.23
CA PRO A 123 6.61 27.90 -10.48
C PRO A 123 7.98 28.31 -11.05
N GLY A 124 8.28 27.85 -12.26
CA GLY A 124 9.33 28.41 -13.13
C GLY A 124 10.72 27.84 -12.93
N ASN A 125 11.28 27.21 -13.98
CA ASN A 125 12.24 27.92 -14.84
C ASN A 125 12.53 27.09 -16.10
N GLU A 126 12.33 27.69 -17.26
CA GLU A 126 12.96 27.24 -18.50
C GLU A 126 14.45 27.59 -18.40
N THR A 127 15.36 26.63 -18.24
CA THR A 127 16.70 26.60 -18.88
C THR A 127 17.56 25.44 -18.34
N GLY A 128 18.14 24.66 -19.27
CA GLY A 128 19.56 24.32 -19.25
C GLY A 128 20.12 23.37 -18.18
N ALA A 129 20.72 22.29 -18.69
CA ALA A 129 21.96 21.67 -18.19
C ALA A 129 21.94 20.93 -16.84
N GLY A 130 22.01 19.60 -16.95
CA GLY A 130 22.70 18.63 -16.09
C GLY A 130 22.99 19.00 -14.63
N GLU A 131 22.23 18.39 -13.71
CA GLU A 131 22.70 18.12 -12.36
C GLU A 131 22.41 16.67 -11.98
N THR A 132 23.51 15.97 -11.70
CA THR A 132 23.60 14.59 -11.26
C THR A 132 22.82 14.39 -9.96
N SER A 133 21.70 13.67 -10.03
CA SER A 133 21.08 13.10 -8.83
C SER A 133 22.12 12.23 -8.11
N PRO A 134 22.28 12.35 -6.77
CA PRO A 134 23.15 11.45 -6.05
C PRO A 134 22.68 10.00 -6.27
N PRO A 135 23.59 9.04 -6.46
CA PRO A 135 23.22 7.66 -6.75
C PRO A 135 22.31 7.15 -5.63
N ARG A 136 21.06 6.83 -5.99
CA ARG A 136 20.13 6.17 -5.07
C ARG A 136 20.62 4.74 -4.88
N HIS A 137 21.38 4.52 -3.81
CA HIS A 137 21.82 3.19 -3.41
C HIS A 137 20.61 2.38 -2.94
N SER A 138 20.18 1.42 -3.75
CA SER A 138 19.17 0.43 -3.39
C SER A 138 19.86 -0.91 -3.25
N PHE A 139 19.62 -1.60 -2.14
CA PHE A 139 20.09 -2.96 -1.91
C PHE A 139 18.90 -3.86 -1.56
N ARG A 140 19.00 -5.12 -1.96
CA ARG A 140 18.03 -6.16 -1.65
C ARG A 140 18.69 -7.15 -0.69
N LEU A 141 18.00 -7.46 0.41
CA LEU A 141 18.46 -8.42 1.40
C LEU A 141 17.54 -9.64 1.35
N ASP A 142 18.04 -10.76 0.82
CA ASP A 142 17.31 -12.03 0.82
C ASP A 142 17.87 -12.92 1.94
N PHE A 143 17.00 -13.38 2.85
CA PHE A 143 17.35 -14.31 3.93
C PHE A 143 16.96 -15.73 3.54
N TYR A 144 17.87 -16.69 3.75
CA TYR A 144 17.58 -18.10 3.57
C TYR A 144 17.76 -18.84 4.90
N GLN A 145 16.70 -19.52 5.36
CA GLN A 145 16.80 -20.48 6.46
C GLN A 145 17.49 -21.75 5.96
N ALA A 146 18.76 -21.92 6.33
CA ALA A 146 19.49 -23.16 6.13
C ALA A 146 19.22 -24.13 7.30
N GLY A 147 17.98 -24.58 7.45
CA GLY A 147 17.61 -25.57 8.47
C GLY A 147 17.88 -25.16 9.94
N PRO A 148 17.56 -26.04 10.91
CA PRO A 148 17.59 -25.71 12.33
C PRO A 148 18.99 -25.71 12.98
N LYS A 149 20.07 -26.00 12.23
CA LYS A 149 21.43 -26.15 12.78
C LYS A 149 22.52 -25.32 12.08
N ASP A 150 22.23 -24.65 10.96
CA ASP A 150 23.22 -23.79 10.30
C ASP A 150 22.93 -22.30 10.57
N PRO A 151 23.98 -21.46 10.67
CA PRO A 151 23.80 -20.02 10.87
C PRO A 151 23.04 -19.41 9.68
N VAL A 152 22.15 -18.47 9.97
CA VAL A 152 21.40 -17.69 8.95
C VAL A 152 22.37 -17.11 7.94
N ARG A 153 22.14 -17.36 6.65
CA ARG A 153 22.95 -16.83 5.55
C ARG A 153 22.14 -15.81 4.77
N GLY A 154 22.76 -14.68 4.45
CA GLY A 154 22.19 -13.69 3.55
C GLY A 154 23.18 -13.31 2.46
N ARG A 155 22.66 -12.70 1.40
CA ARG A 155 23.44 -12.19 0.27
C ARG A 155 22.99 -10.76 0.01
N ILE A 156 23.97 -9.86 -0.11
CA ILE A 156 23.76 -8.49 -0.58
C ILE A 156 24.23 -8.46 -2.03
N GLU A 157 23.42 -7.91 -2.91
CA GLU A 157 23.75 -7.74 -4.32
C GLU A 157 23.59 -6.27 -4.72
N TYR A 158 24.62 -5.73 -5.37
CA TYR A 158 24.63 -4.36 -5.89
C TYR A 158 23.98 -4.33 -7.27
N SER A 159 22.83 -3.68 -7.39
CA SER A 159 22.06 -3.63 -8.63
C SER A 159 22.80 -3.01 -9.83
N LEU A 160 23.82 -2.18 -9.58
CA LEU A 160 24.58 -1.47 -10.62
C LEU A 160 25.88 -2.19 -11.03
N THR A 161 26.57 -2.84 -10.10
CA THR A 161 27.85 -3.51 -10.37
C THR A 161 27.72 -5.02 -10.50
N GLN A 162 26.55 -5.58 -10.12
CA GLN A 162 26.30 -7.01 -9.95
C GLN A 162 27.28 -7.70 -8.99
N GLU A 163 28.03 -6.92 -8.20
CA GLU A 163 28.87 -7.47 -7.15
C GLU A 163 27.97 -8.03 -6.06
N SER A 164 28.36 -9.19 -5.53
CA SER A 164 27.62 -9.84 -4.46
C SER A 164 28.55 -10.22 -3.31
N THR A 165 28.05 -10.05 -2.09
CA THR A 165 28.76 -10.47 -0.88
C THR A 165 27.81 -11.32 -0.04
N ALA A 166 28.27 -12.51 0.32
CA ALA A 166 27.56 -13.41 1.22
C ALA A 166 27.99 -13.15 2.67
N PHE A 167 27.05 -13.19 3.60
CA PHE A 167 27.32 -13.09 5.03
C PHE A 167 26.70 -14.25 5.81
N GLN A 168 27.30 -14.59 6.94
CA GLN A 168 26.85 -15.62 7.88
C GLN A 168 26.56 -14.97 9.24
N GLY A 169 25.36 -15.22 9.78
CA GLY A 169 24.89 -14.67 11.05
C GLY A 169 24.35 -13.24 10.97
N MET A 170 23.95 -12.69 12.12
CA MET A 170 23.61 -11.27 12.29
C MET A 170 24.87 -10.46 12.61
N ASP A 171 25.86 -10.44 11.71
CA ASP A 171 26.98 -9.53 11.90
C ASP A 171 26.55 -8.10 11.54
N MET A 172 25.96 -7.43 12.54
CA MET A 172 25.47 -6.04 12.45
C MET A 172 26.57 -5.05 12.08
N ALA A 173 27.85 -5.40 12.23
CA ALA A 173 28.96 -4.57 11.79
C ALA A 173 29.07 -4.51 10.26
N ALA A 174 28.76 -5.62 9.56
CA ALA A 174 28.70 -5.65 8.10
C ALA A 174 27.51 -4.84 7.56
N ILE A 175 26.40 -4.80 8.29
CA ILE A 175 25.19 -4.04 7.89
C ILE A 175 25.39 -2.53 8.12
N ARG A 176 26.11 -2.11 9.16
CA ARG A 176 26.36 -0.68 9.45
C ARG A 176 27.25 0.04 8.44
N ALA A 177 28.08 -0.67 7.68
CA ALA A 177 28.86 -0.06 6.61
C ALA A 177 28.01 0.28 5.37
N PHE A 178 26.73 -0.11 5.35
CA PHE A 178 25.81 0.01 4.21
C PHE A 178 24.62 0.96 4.44
N VAL A 179 24.43 1.47 5.67
CA VAL A 179 23.45 2.51 6.03
C VAL A 179 24.17 3.84 6.14
#